data_AF-A0A8B6GP87-F1
#
_entry.id   AF-A0A8B6GP87-F1
#
_cell.length_a   1.000
_cell.length_b   1.000
_cell.length_c   1.000
_cell.angle_alpha   90.00
_cell.angle_beta   90.00
_cell.angle_gamma   90.00
#
_symmetry.space_group_name_H-M   'P 1'
#
loop_
_entity.id
_entity.type
_entity.pdbx_description
1 polymer ?
#
loop_
_entity_poly.entity_id
_entity_poly.type
_entity_poly.pdbx_seq_one_letter_code
_entity_poly.pdbx_strand_id
1 'polypeptide(L)'
;FSYNRRGDVFSFCRNIMALPLLPASHIEPTFRELTSRVTDPALKKFTSYVRKTWITSAFYQIATWCVFNQPTRTNNDVEGWHRRLNKKNNDEKPAFYTLIKRLHEEAQLLPIQIKLVSEGKLTRYQRKQARTNQAILFNMWEQYIAGSISTTRLLRQCGRVNGPVVEADSY
;
A
#
# COMPACT_ATOMS: atom_id res chain seq x y z
N PHE A 1 22.68 23.88 15.46
CA PHE A 1 22.35 22.80 14.48
C PHE A 1 21.30 21.82 15.03
N SER A 2 20.06 22.27 15.26
CA SER A 2 19.01 21.43 15.91
C SER A 2 17.87 20.99 14.96
N TYR A 3 17.81 21.55 13.75
CA TYR A 3 16.64 21.36 12.87
C TYR A 3 16.70 20.11 11.95
N ASN A 4 17.87 19.47 11.79
CA ASN A 4 18.05 18.42 10.76
C ASN A 4 17.62 17.01 11.19
N ARG A 5 17.69 16.67 12.48
CA ARG A 5 17.52 15.28 12.94
C ARG A 5 16.07 14.76 12.81
N ARG A 6 15.07 15.62 13.01
CA ARG A 6 13.66 15.24 12.83
C ARG A 6 13.33 15.06 11.35
N GLY A 7 13.75 15.99 10.49
CA GLY A 7 13.50 15.93 9.04
C GLY A 7 14.06 14.67 8.38
N ASP A 8 15.25 14.24 8.80
CA ASP A 8 15.88 13.00 8.33
C ASP A 8 15.11 11.75 8.75
N VAL A 9 14.65 11.69 10.00
CA VAL A 9 13.82 10.59 10.52
C VAL A 9 12.48 10.51 9.79
N PHE A 10 11.79 11.64 9.61
CA PHE A 10 10.53 11.68 8.86
C PHE A 10 10.70 11.22 7.41
N SER A 11 11.77 11.69 6.75
CA SER A 11 12.09 11.29 5.38
C SER A 11 12.42 9.80 5.28
N PHE A 12 13.15 9.27 6.27
CA PHE A 12 13.43 7.84 6.38
C PHE A 12 12.15 7.02 6.53
N CYS A 13 11.29 7.35 7.51
CA CYS A 13 10.03 6.64 7.73
C CYS A 13 9.12 6.71 6.50
N ARG A 14 9.06 7.87 5.83
CA ARG A 14 8.31 8.06 4.58
C ARG A 14 8.81 7.15 3.46
N ASN A 15 10.12 6.99 3.33
CA ASN A 15 10.70 6.05 2.36
C ASN A 15 10.34 4.60 2.71
N ILE A 16 10.39 4.21 3.99
CA ILE A 16 9.95 2.86 4.42
C ILE A 16 8.48 2.62 4.06
N MET A 17 7.60 3.59 4.32
CA MET A 17 6.17 3.50 3.97
C MET A 17 5.90 3.50 2.46
N ALA A 18 6.86 3.94 1.63
CA ALA A 18 6.75 3.96 0.19
C ALA A 18 7.25 2.68 -0.49
N LEU A 19 7.89 1.76 0.25
CA LEU A 19 8.38 0.49 -0.31
C LEU A 19 7.31 -0.32 -1.06
N PRO A 20 6.05 -0.43 -0.61
CA PRO A 20 5.01 -1.16 -1.35
C PRO A 20 4.77 -0.64 -2.77
N LEU A 21 5.15 0.62 -3.06
CA LEU A 21 4.99 1.25 -4.36
C LEU A 21 6.17 0.99 -5.31
N LEU A 22 7.17 0.20 -4.90
CA LEU A 22 8.26 -0.25 -5.75
C LEU A 22 7.97 -1.64 -6.32
N PRO A 23 8.60 -2.02 -7.46
CA PRO A 23 8.57 -3.39 -7.93
C PRO A 23 9.05 -4.36 -6.84
N ALA A 24 8.39 -5.51 -6.71
CA ALA A 24 8.67 -6.48 -5.65
C ALA A 24 10.15 -6.88 -5.57
N SER A 25 10.80 -7.08 -6.72
CA SER A 25 12.24 -7.41 -6.82
C SER A 25 13.17 -6.33 -6.26
N HIS A 26 12.71 -5.08 -6.16
CA HIS A 26 13.54 -3.95 -5.75
C HIS A 26 13.32 -3.57 -4.29
N ILE A 27 12.26 -4.07 -3.65
CA ILE A 27 11.90 -3.73 -2.28
C ILE A 27 12.99 -4.13 -1.28
N GLU A 28 13.42 -5.40 -1.29
CA GLU A 28 14.44 -5.89 -0.37
C GLU A 28 15.81 -5.21 -0.58
N PRO A 29 16.35 -5.11 -1.82
CA PRO A 29 17.58 -4.38 -2.06
C PRO A 29 17.52 -2.92 -1.58
N THR A 30 16.42 -2.22 -1.88
CA THR A 30 16.22 -0.83 -1.47
C THR A 30 16.13 -0.70 0.05
N PHE A 31 15.40 -1.60 0.71
CA PHE A 31 15.30 -1.62 2.18
C PHE A 31 16.68 -1.86 2.83
N ARG A 32 17.47 -2.79 2.29
CA ARG A 32 18.84 -3.05 2.76
C ARG A 32 19.73 -1.80 2.62
N GLU A 33 19.65 -1.11 1.48
CA GLU A 33 20.41 0.12 1.26
C GLU A 33 19.99 1.22 2.25
N LEU A 34 18.68 1.48 2.40
CA LEU A 34 18.14 2.48 3.33
C LEU A 34 18.59 2.22 4.77
N THR A 35 18.60 0.95 5.19
CA THR A 35 18.90 0.57 6.57
C THR A 35 20.40 0.48 6.86
N SER A 36 21.27 0.42 5.85
CA SER A 36 22.72 0.28 6.02
C SER A 36 23.37 1.41 6.82
N ARG A 37 22.81 2.63 6.74
CA ARG A 37 23.34 3.83 7.39
C ARG A 37 22.64 4.20 8.70
N VAL A 38 21.72 3.36 9.17
CA VAL A 38 20.94 3.62 10.38
C VAL A 38 21.80 3.34 11.62
N THR A 39 22.22 4.39 12.30
CA THR A 39 23.02 4.30 13.54
C THR A 39 22.16 4.42 14.80
N ASP A 40 21.04 5.14 14.70
CA ASP A 40 20.14 5.42 15.82
C ASP A 40 19.51 4.13 16.41
N PRO A 41 19.58 3.91 17.74
CA PRO A 41 19.06 2.68 18.36
C PRO A 41 17.56 2.45 18.17
N ALA A 42 16.74 3.51 18.21
CA ALA A 42 15.30 3.37 18.03
C ALA A 42 14.95 2.99 16.58
N LEU A 43 15.61 3.62 15.61
CA LEU A 43 15.48 3.25 14.20
C LEU A 43 16.02 1.84 13.90
N LYS A 44 17.09 1.41 14.57
CA LYS A 44 17.56 0.01 14.47
C LYS A 44 16.50 -0.98 14.95
N LYS A 45 15.85 -0.71 16.09
CA LYS A 45 14.75 -1.55 16.59
C LYS A 45 13.58 -1.59 15.61
N PHE A 46 13.18 -0.43 15.10
CA PHE A 46 12.11 -0.31 14.11
C PHE A 46 12.43 -1.08 12.82
N THR A 47 13.61 -0.88 12.23
CA THR A 47 14.01 -1.54 10.99
C THR A 47 14.20 -3.05 11.17
N SER A 48 14.65 -3.49 12.34
CA SER A 48 14.71 -4.93 12.67
C SER A 48 13.31 -5.55 12.70
N TYR A 49 12.33 -4.86 13.29
CA TYR A 49 10.93 -5.29 13.24
C TYR A 49 10.40 -5.34 11.81
N VAL A 50 10.62 -4.29 11.02
CA VAL A 50 10.15 -4.24 9.61
C VAL A 50 10.77 -5.37 8.79
N ARG A 51 12.08 -5.62 8.95
CA ARG A 51 12.78 -6.71 8.25
C ARG A 51 12.12 -8.05 8.56
N LYS A 52 12.00 -8.38 9.85
CA LYS A 52 11.46 -9.66 10.32
C LYS A 52 10.01 -9.87 9.88
N THR A 53 9.21 -8.81 9.90
CA THR A 53 7.76 -8.89 9.69
C THR A 53 7.38 -8.85 8.22
N TRP A 54 8.03 -7.99 7.42
CA TRP A 54 7.57 -7.66 6.07
C TRP A 54 8.54 -8.04 4.96
N ILE A 55 9.86 -8.16 5.26
CA ILE A 55 10.87 -8.44 4.22
C ILE A 55 11.21 -9.93 4.19
N THR A 56 11.50 -10.53 5.34
CA THR A 56 11.98 -11.93 5.44
C THR A 56 10.91 -12.90 5.94
N SER A 57 9.67 -12.44 6.13
CA SER A 57 8.59 -13.29 6.64
C SER A 57 8.14 -14.30 5.60
N ALA A 58 7.97 -15.55 6.01
CA ALA A 58 7.39 -16.59 5.16
C ALA A 58 5.89 -16.39 4.92
N PHE A 59 5.19 -15.73 5.86
CA PHE A 59 3.74 -15.50 5.79
C PHE A 59 3.39 -14.22 5.02
N TYR A 60 4.22 -13.18 5.15
CA TYR A 60 4.01 -11.88 4.52
C TYR A 60 5.03 -11.66 3.40
N GLN A 61 4.99 -12.53 2.40
CA GLN A 61 5.85 -12.42 1.23
C GLN A 61 5.64 -11.07 0.53
N ILE A 62 6.71 -10.47 0.01
CA ILE A 62 6.67 -9.14 -0.63
C ILE A 62 5.58 -9.03 -1.69
N ALA A 63 5.37 -10.08 -2.47
CA ALA A 63 4.35 -10.11 -3.52
C ALA A 63 2.92 -9.93 -3.01
N THR A 64 2.62 -10.23 -1.75
CA THR A 64 1.25 -10.16 -1.20
C THR A 64 0.85 -8.75 -0.77
N TRP A 65 1.81 -7.86 -0.53
CA TRP A 65 1.58 -6.48 -0.10
C TRP A 65 2.18 -5.43 -1.04
N CYS A 66 2.96 -5.83 -2.04
CA CYS A 66 3.40 -4.97 -3.13
C CYS A 66 2.19 -4.49 -3.95
N VAL A 67 2.11 -3.18 -4.16
CA VAL A 67 1.03 -2.52 -4.89
C VAL A 67 1.56 -1.72 -6.09
N PHE A 68 2.78 -2.05 -6.55
CA PHE A 68 3.35 -1.47 -7.77
C PHE A 68 2.48 -1.82 -8.98
N ASN A 69 2.16 -0.79 -9.78
CA ASN A 69 1.29 -0.90 -10.94
C ASN A 69 -0.13 -1.43 -10.62
N GLN A 70 -0.59 -1.26 -9.38
CA GLN A 70 -1.96 -1.62 -8.99
C GLN A 70 -2.86 -0.38 -8.86
N PRO A 71 -4.09 -0.42 -9.41
CA PRO A 71 -5.02 0.70 -9.34
C PRO A 71 -5.62 0.88 -7.94
N THR A 72 -5.80 -0.22 -7.20
CA THR A 72 -6.27 -0.22 -5.81
C THR A 72 -5.08 -0.45 -4.88
N ARG A 73 -4.91 0.41 -3.87
CA ARG A 73 -3.74 0.42 -2.97
C ARG A 73 -4.11 0.37 -1.48
N THR A 74 -5.39 0.41 -1.15
CA THR A 74 -5.87 0.44 0.23
C THR A 74 -6.63 -0.83 0.57
N ASN A 75 -6.60 -1.19 1.85
CA ASN A 75 -7.35 -2.31 2.42
C ASN A 75 -8.88 -2.11 2.34
N ASN A 76 -9.36 -0.97 1.82
CA ASN A 76 -10.78 -0.61 1.76
C ASN A 76 -11.65 -1.66 1.07
N ASP A 77 -11.11 -2.39 0.10
CA ASP A 77 -11.87 -3.41 -0.62
C ASP A 77 -12.08 -4.64 0.25
N VAL A 78 -11.04 -5.06 0.99
CA VAL A 78 -11.10 -6.13 1.99
C VAL A 78 -11.96 -5.70 3.19
N GLU A 79 -11.80 -4.48 3.69
CA GLU A 79 -12.63 -3.92 4.77
C GLU A 79 -14.09 -3.79 4.37
N GLY A 80 -14.34 -3.35 3.14
CA GLY A 80 -15.69 -3.28 2.57
C GLY A 80 -16.32 -4.66 2.45
N TRP A 81 -15.54 -5.66 2.03
CA TRP A 81 -15.98 -7.05 1.99
C TRP A 81 -16.28 -7.61 3.39
N HIS A 82 -15.37 -7.43 4.36
CA HIS A 82 -15.59 -7.80 5.76
C HIS A 82 -16.84 -7.13 6.34
N ARG A 83 -17.02 -5.83 6.10
CA ARG A 83 -18.19 -5.08 6.58
C ARG A 83 -19.49 -5.63 6.00
N ARG A 84 -19.51 -5.97 4.70
CA ARG A 84 -20.68 -6.60 4.07
C ARG A 84 -20.98 -7.97 4.66
N LEU A 85 -19.94 -8.77 4.92
CA LEU A 85 -20.07 -10.09 5.52
C LEU A 85 -20.60 -10.01 6.97
N ASN A 86 -20.07 -9.09 7.77
CA ASN A 86 -20.55 -8.85 9.13
C ASN A 86 -22.01 -8.39 9.14
N LYS A 87 -22.37 -7.45 8.25
CA LYS A 87 -23.77 -6.99 8.12
C LYS A 87 -24.72 -8.12 7.74
N LYS A 88 -24.31 -9.07 6.89
CA LYS A 88 -25.09 -10.28 6.55
C LYS A 88 -25.30 -11.23 7.74
N ASN A 89 -24.51 -11.07 8.80
CA ASN A 89 -24.64 -11.80 10.06
C ASN A 89 -25.12 -10.89 11.20
N ASN A 90 -25.80 -9.78 10.92
CA ASN A 90 -26.30 -8.85 11.94
C ASN A 90 -25.20 -8.34 12.90
N ASP A 91 -23.98 -8.17 12.38
CA ASP A 91 -22.78 -7.79 13.15
C ASP A 91 -22.38 -8.79 14.25
N GLU A 92 -22.97 -10.00 14.25
CA GLU A 92 -22.58 -11.11 15.10
C GLU A 92 -21.46 -11.93 14.45
N LYS A 93 -20.61 -12.54 15.31
CA LYS A 93 -19.57 -13.45 14.83
C LYS A 93 -20.21 -14.75 14.37
N PRO A 94 -20.14 -15.11 13.07
CA PRO A 94 -20.75 -16.35 12.60
C PRO A 94 -20.04 -17.58 13.16
N ALA A 95 -20.81 -18.63 13.46
CA ALA A 95 -20.26 -19.97 13.61
C ALA A 95 -19.57 -20.41 12.31
N PHE A 96 -18.59 -21.31 12.42
CA PHE A 96 -17.73 -21.72 11.30
C PHE A 96 -18.51 -22.19 10.06
N TYR A 97 -19.51 -23.07 10.24
CA TYR A 97 -20.34 -23.56 9.13
C TYR A 97 -21.21 -22.47 8.50
N THR A 98 -21.70 -21.52 9.31
CA THR A 98 -22.42 -20.35 8.82
C THR A 98 -21.51 -19.48 7.97
N LEU A 99 -20.27 -19.26 8.42
CA LEU A 99 -19.26 -18.51 7.66
C LEU A 99 -18.98 -19.18 6.31
N ILE A 100 -18.72 -20.50 6.27
CA ILE A 100 -18.49 -21.23 5.02
C ILE A 100 -19.65 -21.04 4.04
N LYS A 101 -20.89 -21.18 4.53
CA LYS A 101 -22.08 -20.98 3.68
C LYS A 101 -22.13 -19.57 3.10
N ARG A 102 -21.86 -18.53 3.92
CA ARG A 102 -21.80 -17.13 3.45
C ARG A 102 -20.71 -16.89 2.42
N LEU A 103 -19.52 -17.48 2.62
CA LEU A 103 -18.42 -17.38 1.67
C LEU A 103 -18.78 -18.03 0.32
N HIS A 104 -19.42 -19.20 0.36
CA HIS A 104 -19.89 -19.87 -0.84
C HIS A 104 -20.95 -19.03 -1.59
N GLU A 105 -21.98 -18.53 -0.89
CA GLU A 105 -23.00 -17.64 -1.48
C GLU A 105 -22.37 -16.41 -2.14
N GLU A 106 -21.35 -15.82 -1.51
CA GLU A 106 -20.64 -14.67 -2.04
C GLU A 106 -19.82 -15.01 -3.30
N ALA A 107 -19.15 -16.17 -3.32
CA ALA A 107 -18.39 -16.64 -4.47
C ALA A 107 -19.28 -16.89 -5.71
N GLN A 108 -20.51 -17.36 -5.50
CA GLN A 108 -21.49 -17.58 -6.59
C GLN A 108 -21.91 -16.27 -7.28
N LEU A 109 -21.70 -15.11 -6.67
CA LEU A 109 -22.00 -13.80 -7.27
C LEU A 109 -20.88 -13.26 -8.18
N LEU A 110 -19.68 -13.83 -8.11
CA LEU A 110 -18.52 -13.37 -8.88
C LEU A 110 -18.74 -13.37 -10.40
N PRO A 111 -19.35 -14.41 -11.03
CA PRO A 111 -19.57 -14.40 -12.47
C PRO A 111 -20.45 -13.24 -12.93
N ILE A 112 -21.48 -12.89 -12.14
CA ILE A 112 -22.37 -11.78 -12.43
C ILE A 112 -21.63 -10.45 -12.30
N GLN A 113 -20.83 -10.27 -11.24
CA GLN A 113 -20.04 -9.06 -11.05
C GLN A 113 -19.02 -8.86 -12.18
N ILE A 114 -18.32 -9.93 -12.59
CA ILE A 114 -17.37 -9.89 -13.72
C ILE A 114 -18.10 -9.45 -15.00
N LYS A 115 -19.26 -10.04 -15.28
CA LYS A 115 -20.08 -9.67 -16.44
C LYS A 115 -20.47 -8.19 -16.40
N LEU A 116 -20.99 -7.70 -15.27
CA LEU A 116 -21.36 -6.30 -15.11
C LEU A 116 -20.18 -5.33 -15.26
N VAL A 117 -18.99 -5.70 -14.79
CA VAL A 117 -17.77 -4.90 -15.01
C VAL A 117 -17.38 -4.90 -16.48
N SER A 118 -17.40 -6.06 -17.14
CA SER A 118 -17.06 -6.17 -18.58
C SER A 118 -18.02 -5.38 -19.49
N GLU A 119 -19.29 -5.29 -19.09
CA GLU A 119 -20.31 -4.50 -19.79
C GLU A 119 -20.31 -3.01 -19.38
N GLY A 120 -19.41 -2.59 -18.48
CA GLY A 120 -19.35 -1.21 -17.98
C GLY A 120 -20.52 -0.79 -17.09
N LYS A 121 -21.37 -1.74 -16.67
CA LYS A 121 -22.57 -1.51 -15.85
C LYS A 121 -22.28 -1.44 -14.35
N LEU A 122 -21.12 -1.92 -13.92
CA LEU A 122 -20.64 -1.78 -12.55
C LEU A 122 -19.42 -0.86 -12.53
N THR A 123 -19.56 0.30 -11.90
CA THR A 123 -18.47 1.27 -11.75
C THR A 123 -18.28 1.65 -10.30
N ARG A 124 -17.06 2.05 -9.95
CA ARG A 124 -16.71 2.51 -8.61
C ARG A 124 -16.58 4.02 -8.60
N TYR A 125 -17.29 4.67 -7.69
CA TYR A 125 -17.04 6.08 -7.41
C TYR A 125 -15.65 6.25 -6.79
N GLN A 126 -14.83 7.13 -7.40
CA GLN A 126 -13.54 7.55 -6.87
C GLN A 126 -13.57 9.04 -6.54
N ARG A 127 -13.11 9.39 -5.35
CA ARG A 127 -12.93 10.80 -4.96
C ARG A 127 -11.89 11.46 -5.88
N LYS A 128 -12.11 12.74 -6.21
CA LYS A 128 -11.22 13.52 -7.10
C LYS A 128 -9.75 13.44 -6.66
N GLN A 129 -9.47 13.63 -5.37
CA GLN A 129 -8.10 13.56 -4.84
C GLN A 129 -7.44 12.19 -5.04
N ALA A 130 -8.19 11.11 -4.81
CA ALA A 130 -7.68 9.75 -4.98
C ALA A 130 -7.32 9.48 -6.44
N ARG A 131 -8.17 9.93 -7.37
CA ARG A 131 -7.92 9.85 -8.82
C ARG A 131 -6.69 10.65 -9.22
N THR A 132 -6.52 11.86 -8.71
CA THR A 132 -5.32 12.69 -8.97
C THR A 132 -4.06 12.00 -8.47
N ASN A 133 -4.03 11.56 -7.21
CA ASN A 133 -2.87 10.87 -6.64
C ASN A 133 -2.56 9.57 -7.40
N GLN A 134 -3.58 8.86 -7.86
CA GLN A 134 -3.44 7.65 -8.67
C GLN A 134 -2.81 7.97 -10.02
N ALA A 135 -3.30 8.99 -10.74
CA ALA A 135 -2.72 9.43 -12.01
C ALA A 135 -1.24 9.83 -11.87
N ILE A 136 -0.90 10.57 -10.81
CA ILE A 136 0.49 10.95 -10.50
C ILE A 136 1.37 9.71 -10.33
N LEU A 137 0.91 8.70 -9.57
CA LEU A 137 1.68 7.48 -9.36
C LEU A 137 1.81 6.63 -10.63
N PHE A 138 0.75 6.51 -11.43
CA PHE A 138 0.82 5.79 -12.70
C PHE A 138 1.86 6.42 -13.63
N ASN A 139 1.86 7.74 -13.75
CA ASN A 139 2.86 8.42 -14.55
C ASN A 139 4.30 8.22 -14.03
N MET A 140 4.49 8.21 -12.70
CA MET A 140 5.80 7.87 -12.10
C MET A 140 6.21 6.43 -12.40
N TRP A 141 5.29 5.48 -12.34
CA TRP A 141 5.56 4.08 -12.67
C TRP A 141 5.86 3.89 -14.15
N GLU A 142 5.16 4.57 -15.06
CA GLU A 142 5.46 4.57 -16.49
C GLU A 142 6.87 5.10 -16.78
N GLN A 143 7.24 6.24 -16.19
CA GLN A 143 8.60 6.78 -16.31
C GLN A 143 9.66 5.81 -15.77
N TYR A 144 9.33 5.10 -14.69
CA TYR A 144 10.22 4.11 -14.10
C TYR A 144 10.39 2.88 -14.99
N ILE A 145 9.29 2.34 -15.53
CA ILE A 145 9.29 1.21 -16.45
C ILE A 145 10.04 1.54 -17.73
N ALA A 146 9.91 2.78 -18.23
CA ALA A 146 10.65 3.29 -19.37
C ALA A 146 12.16 3.52 -19.09
N GLY A 147 12.62 3.35 -17.84
CA GLY A 147 14.02 3.56 -17.45
C GLY A 147 14.40 5.05 -17.28
N SER A 148 13.45 5.98 -17.38
CA SER A 148 13.69 7.42 -17.29
C SER A 148 14.01 7.91 -15.88
N ILE A 149 13.62 7.15 -14.84
CA ILE A 149 13.91 7.46 -13.43
C ILE A 149 14.46 6.24 -12.68
N SER A 150 15.38 6.47 -11.75
CA SER A 150 15.96 5.42 -10.91
C SER A 150 15.04 5.00 -9.76
N THR A 151 15.32 3.84 -9.13
CA THR A 151 14.57 3.33 -7.98
C THR A 151 14.59 4.30 -6.80
N THR A 152 15.74 4.92 -6.54
CA THR A 152 15.87 5.95 -5.49
C THR A 152 15.00 7.17 -5.77
N ARG A 153 14.90 7.59 -7.05
CA ARG A 153 14.07 8.72 -7.46
C ARG A 153 12.59 8.37 -7.33
N LEU A 154 12.18 7.18 -7.80
CA LEU A 154 10.83 6.67 -7.66
C LEU A 154 10.41 6.62 -6.18
N LEU A 155 11.22 6.01 -5.32
CA LEU A 155 10.96 5.89 -3.89
C LEU A 155 10.69 7.24 -3.22
N ARG A 156 11.55 8.23 -3.49
CA ARG A 156 11.41 9.58 -2.92
C ARG A 156 10.13 10.26 -3.39
N GLN A 157 9.79 10.12 -4.68
CA GLN A 157 8.56 10.69 -5.24
C GLN A 157 7.31 10.02 -4.66
N CYS A 158 7.29 8.69 -4.61
CA CYS A 158 6.23 7.90 -3.98
C CYS A 158 6.00 8.29 -2.51
N GLY A 159 7.09 8.48 -1.76
CA GLY A 159 7.01 8.92 -0.37
C GLY A 159 6.33 10.28 -0.21
N ARG A 160 6.56 11.23 -1.12
CA ARG A 160 5.93 12.56 -1.07
C ARG A 160 4.43 12.50 -1.35
N VAL A 161 3.99 11.65 -2.29
CA VAL A 161 2.57 11.49 -2.65
C VAL A 161 1.75 10.86 -1.53
N ASN A 162 2.36 9.95 -0.75
CA ASN A 162 1.71 9.27 0.38
C ASN A 162 1.97 9.92 1.76
N GLY A 163 2.75 11.01 1.81
CA GLY A 163 3.01 11.73 3.05
C GLY A 163 1.86 12.70 3.39
N PRO A 164 1.70 13.10 4.67
CA PRO A 164 0.84 14.21 5.01
C PRO A 164 1.27 15.46 4.23
N VAL A 165 0.29 16.22 3.70
CA VAL A 165 0.54 17.51 3.08
C VAL A 165 1.17 18.39 4.16
N VAL A 166 2.44 18.73 3.98
CA VAL A 166 3.05 19.78 4.80
C VAL A 166 2.48 21.06 4.24
N GLU A 167 1.41 21.58 4.85
CA GLU A 167 1.02 22.96 4.64
C GLU A 167 2.25 23.79 5.02
N ALA A 168 2.78 24.53 4.06
CA ALA A 168 3.84 25.49 4.35
C ALA A 168 3.21 26.51 5.30
N ASP A 169 3.71 26.57 6.54
CA ASP A 169 3.33 27.61 7.48
C ASP A 169 3.48 28.96 6.78
N SER A 170 2.34 29.58 6.48
CA SER A 170 2.26 30.95 6.00
C SER A 170 2.66 31.86 7.16
N TYR A 171 3.92 32.29 7.14
CA TYR A 171 4.41 33.44 7.89
C TYR A 171 3.88 34.74 7.29
#